data_AF-X1U1F6-F1
#
_entry.id   AF-X1U1F6-F1
#
_cell.length_a   1.000
_cell.length_b   1.000
_cell.length_c   1.000
_cell.angle_alpha   90.00
_cell.angle_beta   90.00
_cell.angle_gamma   90.00
#
_symmetry.space_group_name_H-M   'P 1'
#
loop_
_entity.id
_entity.type
_entity.pdbx_description
1 polymer ?
#
loop_
_entity_poly.entity_id
_entity_poly.type
_entity_poly.pdbx_seq_one_letter_code
_entity_poly.pdbx_strand_id
1 'polypeptide(L)'
;MIKGLGVDLVETIRIRKTIETRGEKFLKRVFTSDEIKYCLKYKRSDATIRSVPYPNVPTLRSGSRLRVGASGRVPYPHFAARFAAKEAFLKAIGTGWGRKISPAWKEIEVEKPSGKPPKIILHGKALKIYHRMK
;
A
#
# COMPACT_ATOMS: atom_id res chain seq x y z
N MET A 1 8.76 27.57 -3.55
CA MET A 1 9.24 26.90 -4.78
C MET A 1 8.81 25.43 -4.74
N ILE A 2 8.23 24.91 -5.81
CA ILE A 2 7.86 23.50 -5.95
C ILE A 2 9.14 22.68 -6.17
N LYS A 3 9.29 21.55 -5.46
CA LYS A 3 10.50 20.69 -5.53
C LYS A 3 10.40 19.57 -6.55
N GLY A 4 9.19 19.09 -6.82
CA GLY A 4 8.90 18.05 -7.79
C GLY A 4 7.45 17.58 -7.68
N LEU A 5 7.00 16.85 -8.70
CA LEU A 5 5.66 16.27 -8.78
C LEU A 5 5.79 14.79 -9.15
N GLY A 6 4.90 13.96 -8.63
CA GLY A 6 4.85 12.54 -8.97
C GLY A 6 3.42 12.02 -9.00
N VAL A 7 3.15 11.19 -9.99
CA VAL A 7 1.85 10.55 -10.23
C VAL A 7 2.09 9.04 -10.34
N ASP A 8 1.20 8.24 -9.75
CA ASP A 8 1.25 6.79 -9.88
C ASP A 8 -0.15 6.19 -9.93
N LEU A 9 -0.29 5.12 -10.71
CA LEU A 9 -1.51 4.33 -10.85
C LEU A 9 -1.19 2.89 -10.48
N VAL A 10 -2.01 2.31 -9.59
CA VAL A 10 -1.82 0.93 -9.12
C VAL A 10 -3.07 0.11 -9.34
N GLU A 11 -2.92 -0.96 -10.09
CA GLU A 11 -3.95 -2.00 -10.19
C GLU A 11 -4.15 -2.70 -8.84
N THR A 12 -5.37 -2.65 -8.33
CA THR A 12 -5.74 -3.31 -7.07
C THR A 12 -5.54 -4.83 -7.14
N ILE A 13 -5.73 -5.42 -8.33
CA ILE A 13 -5.50 -6.86 -8.60
C ILE A 13 -4.03 -7.23 -8.41
N ARG A 14 -3.08 -6.38 -8.82
CA ARG A 14 -1.65 -6.63 -8.63
C ARG A 14 -1.29 -6.70 -7.15
N ILE A 15 -1.86 -5.79 -6.35
CA ILE A 15 -1.65 -5.76 -4.89
C ILE A 15 -2.29 -6.97 -4.22
N ARG A 16 -3.51 -7.34 -4.62
CA ARG A 16 -4.15 -8.58 -4.19
C ARG A 16 -3.27 -9.79 -4.44
N LYS A 17 -2.86 -10.03 -5.69
CA LYS A 17 -2.03 -11.19 -6.07
C LYS A 17 -0.73 -11.20 -5.28
N THR A 18 -0.11 -10.05 -5.07
CA THR A 18 1.13 -9.94 -4.30
C THR A 18 0.91 -10.26 -2.82
N ILE A 19 -0.16 -9.77 -2.21
CA ILE A 19 -0.52 -10.09 -0.83
C ILE A 19 -0.84 -11.58 -0.72
N GLU A 20 -1.64 -12.15 -1.63
CA GLU A 20 -2.02 -13.57 -1.61
C GLU A 20 -0.83 -14.52 -1.83
N THR A 21 0.18 -14.11 -2.58
CA THR A 21 1.38 -14.93 -2.85
C THR A 21 2.48 -14.74 -1.82
N ARG A 22 2.75 -13.51 -1.37
CA ARG A 22 3.88 -13.17 -0.49
C ARG A 22 3.48 -12.93 0.96
N GLY A 23 2.19 -12.76 1.22
CA GLY A 23 1.61 -12.61 2.56
C GLY A 23 2.20 -11.48 3.38
N GLU A 24 2.37 -11.75 4.68
CA GLU A 24 2.86 -10.78 5.64
C GLU A 24 4.25 -10.24 5.33
N LYS A 25 5.12 -11.03 4.67
CA LYS A 25 6.47 -10.57 4.31
C LYS A 25 6.41 -9.36 3.39
N PHE A 26 5.47 -9.34 2.43
CA PHE A 26 5.25 -8.18 1.59
C PHE A 26 4.71 -7.00 2.41
N LEU A 27 3.69 -7.24 3.25
CA LEU A 27 3.07 -6.19 4.03
C LEU A 27 4.07 -5.50 4.98
N LYS A 28 4.82 -6.28 5.77
CA LYS A 28 5.81 -5.79 6.75
C LYS A 28 7.04 -5.14 6.10
N ARG A 29 7.25 -5.36 4.80
CA ARG A 29 8.29 -4.71 4.01
C ARG A 29 7.84 -3.34 3.51
N VAL A 30 6.56 -3.19 3.15
CA VAL A 30 6.05 -2.01 2.42
C VAL A 30 5.31 -1.03 3.34
N PHE A 31 4.59 -1.54 4.33
CA PHE A 31 3.67 -0.75 5.17
C PHE A 31 4.14 -0.72 6.62
N THR A 32 3.86 0.38 7.32
CA THR A 32 4.00 0.49 8.78
C THR A 32 2.93 -0.36 9.47
N SER A 33 3.11 -0.62 10.76
CA SER A 33 2.10 -1.28 11.59
C SER A 33 0.78 -0.52 11.61
N ASP A 34 0.83 0.81 11.65
CA ASP A 34 -0.37 1.67 11.70
C ASP A 34 -1.10 1.72 10.36
N GLU A 35 -0.38 1.72 9.24
CA GLU A 35 -0.98 1.56 7.91
C GLU A 35 -1.70 0.21 7.78
N ILE A 36 -1.05 -0.88 8.22
CA ILE A 36 -1.65 -2.22 8.22
C ILE A 36 -2.90 -2.22 9.10
N LYS A 37 -2.81 -1.72 10.34
CA LYS A 37 -3.93 -1.62 11.27
C LYS A 37 -5.10 -0.84 10.67
N TYR A 38 -4.82 0.32 10.08
CA TYR A 38 -5.85 1.12 9.42
C TYR A 38 -6.48 0.37 8.26
N CYS A 39 -5.69 -0.27 7.38
CA CYS A 39 -6.25 -1.04 6.27
C CYS A 39 -7.20 -2.10 6.81
N LEU A 40 -6.75 -2.88 7.78
CA LEU A 40 -7.52 -4.00 8.34
C LEU A 40 -8.76 -3.55 9.12
N LYS A 41 -8.84 -2.28 9.58
CA LYS A 41 -10.07 -1.71 10.16
C LYS A 41 -11.27 -1.79 9.20
N TYR A 42 -11.02 -1.70 7.88
CA TYR A 42 -12.06 -1.75 6.85
C TYR A 42 -12.31 -3.16 6.32
N LYS A 43 -11.91 -4.21 7.05
CA LYS A 43 -12.35 -5.58 6.76
C LYS A 43 -13.88 -5.59 6.75
N ARG A 44 -14.47 -5.86 5.60
CA ARG A 44 -15.92 -6.11 5.50
C ARG A 44 -16.19 -7.56 5.88
N SER A 45 -17.17 -7.75 6.76
CA SER A 45 -17.78 -9.06 7.08
C SER A 45 -18.66 -9.58 5.95
N ASP A 46 -19.05 -8.70 5.02
CA ASP A 46 -20.14 -8.98 4.09
C ASP A 46 -19.71 -9.78 2.85
N ALA A 47 -20.46 -10.86 2.60
CA ALA A 47 -20.37 -11.73 1.44
C ALA A 47 -21.07 -11.16 0.20
N THR A 48 -21.77 -10.02 0.30
CA THR A 48 -22.53 -9.39 -0.82
C THR A 48 -21.66 -8.83 -1.95
N ILE A 49 -20.35 -8.61 -1.77
CA ILE A 49 -19.43 -8.50 -2.93
C ILE A 49 -19.18 -9.91 -3.51
N ARG A 50 -20.25 -10.66 -3.78
CA ARG A 50 -20.22 -11.92 -4.53
C ARG A 50 -20.48 -11.69 -6.02
N SER A 51 -20.78 -10.47 -6.44
CA SER A 51 -21.36 -10.21 -7.77
C SER A 51 -20.77 -9.01 -8.51
N VAL A 52 -19.55 -8.56 -8.19
CA VAL A 52 -18.75 -7.91 -9.25
C VAL A 52 -17.80 -8.98 -9.81
N PRO A 53 -18.24 -9.78 -10.79
CA PRO A 53 -17.31 -10.58 -11.56
C PRO A 53 -16.38 -9.58 -12.25
N TYR A 54 -15.13 -9.49 -11.79
CA TYR A 54 -14.10 -8.91 -12.63
C TYR A 54 -13.80 -9.98 -13.69
N PRO A 55 -14.19 -9.76 -14.96
CA PRO A 55 -13.95 -10.75 -15.99
C PRO A 55 -12.44 -11.02 -16.09
N ASN A 56 -12.08 -12.31 -16.21
CA ASN A 56 -10.72 -12.80 -16.48
C ASN A 56 -9.70 -12.82 -15.33
N VAL A 57 -10.12 -12.91 -14.06
CA VAL A 57 -9.19 -13.30 -12.99
C VAL A 57 -9.19 -14.83 -12.88
N PRO A 58 -8.06 -15.53 -13.13
CA PRO A 58 -7.99 -16.97 -12.88
C PRO A 58 -8.36 -17.23 -11.43
N THR A 59 -9.38 -18.06 -11.20
CA THR A 59 -9.72 -18.55 -9.86
C THR A 59 -8.46 -19.19 -9.28
N LEU A 60 -7.83 -18.51 -8.31
CA LEU A 60 -6.62 -19.02 -7.66
C LEU A 60 -6.93 -20.37 -7.03
N ARG A 61 -6.05 -21.34 -7.31
CA ARG A 61 -6.12 -22.71 -6.79
C ARG A 61 -6.42 -22.69 -5.30
N SER A 62 -7.36 -23.55 -4.90
CA SER A 62 -7.93 -23.80 -3.57
C SER A 62 -6.94 -23.94 -2.38
N GLY A 63 -5.62 -23.79 -2.57
CA GLY A 63 -4.60 -24.18 -1.60
C GLY A 63 -3.86 -23.06 -0.85
N SER A 64 -3.65 -21.87 -1.43
CA SER A 64 -2.86 -20.82 -0.76
C SER A 64 -3.75 -19.89 0.07
N ARG A 65 -4.33 -20.45 1.14
CA ARG A 65 -5.17 -19.73 2.09
C ARG A 65 -4.25 -18.85 2.96
N LEU A 66 -4.11 -17.56 2.64
CA LEU A 66 -3.78 -16.58 3.66
C LEU A 66 -4.95 -16.56 4.66
N ARG A 67 -4.85 -17.42 5.67
CA ARG A 67 -5.68 -17.37 6.87
C ARG A 67 -5.24 -16.15 7.68
N VAL A 68 -5.54 -14.96 7.19
CA VAL A 68 -5.64 -13.81 8.08
C VAL A 68 -6.88 -14.08 8.91
N GLY A 69 -6.70 -14.47 10.18
CA GLY A 69 -7.75 -14.99 11.05
C GLY A 69 -9.06 -14.20 11.04
N ALA A 70 -10.15 -14.97 11.21
CA ALA A 70 -11.54 -14.59 11.48
C ALA A 70 -12.21 -13.59 10.50
N SER A 71 -13.20 -14.13 9.75
CA SER A 71 -14.45 -13.45 9.32
C SER A 71 -14.40 -12.09 8.58
N GLY A 72 -13.40 -11.83 7.72
CA GLY A 72 -13.47 -10.67 6.83
C GLY A 72 -12.52 -10.72 5.62
N ARG A 73 -12.92 -10.14 4.49
CA ARG A 73 -12.06 -10.03 3.30
C ARG A 73 -11.01 -8.95 3.49
N VAL A 74 -9.76 -9.21 3.06
CA VAL A 74 -8.68 -8.22 3.10
C VAL A 74 -9.04 -7.04 2.19
N PRO A 75 -9.00 -5.80 2.69
CA PRO A 75 -9.39 -4.62 1.92
C PRO A 75 -8.25 -4.15 1.01
N TYR A 76 -7.99 -4.90 -0.07
CA TYR A 76 -6.92 -4.65 -1.04
C TYR A 76 -6.87 -3.22 -1.60
N PRO A 77 -8.00 -2.53 -1.89
CA PRO A 77 -7.98 -1.16 -2.39
C PRO A 77 -7.27 -0.17 -1.45
N HIS A 78 -7.40 -0.34 -0.13
CA HIS A 78 -6.73 0.54 0.83
C HIS A 78 -5.20 0.35 0.82
N PHE A 79 -4.74 -0.89 0.66
CA PHE A 79 -3.31 -1.17 0.47
C PHE A 79 -2.79 -0.62 -0.87
N ALA A 80 -3.60 -0.75 -1.94
CA ALA A 80 -3.23 -0.25 -3.26
C ALA A 80 -3.12 1.29 -3.29
N ALA A 81 -4.08 2.00 -2.70
CA ALA A 81 -4.04 3.46 -2.60
C ALA A 81 -2.78 3.96 -1.87
N ARG A 82 -2.38 3.30 -0.78
CA ARG A 82 -1.16 3.62 -0.06
C ARG A 82 0.10 3.30 -0.85
N PHE A 83 0.11 2.17 -1.55
CA PHE A 83 1.22 1.82 -2.43
C PHE A 83 1.42 2.90 -3.51
N ALA A 84 0.33 3.32 -4.16
CA ALA A 84 0.34 4.38 -5.17
C ALA A 84 0.84 5.72 -4.61
N ALA A 85 0.36 6.11 -3.42
CA ALA A 85 0.79 7.34 -2.77
C ALA A 85 2.30 7.34 -2.45
N LYS A 86 2.85 6.20 -2.00
CA LYS A 86 4.29 6.05 -1.75
C LYS A 86 5.10 6.15 -3.04
N GLU A 87 4.68 5.47 -4.10
CA GLU A 87 5.32 5.55 -5.43
C GLU A 87 5.26 6.98 -6.01
N ALA A 88 4.11 7.64 -5.93
CA ALA A 88 3.94 9.02 -6.37
C ALA A 88 4.89 9.96 -5.62
N PHE A 89 5.03 9.80 -4.30
CA PHE A 89 5.99 10.57 -3.52
C PHE A 89 7.45 10.29 -3.94
N LEU A 90 7.84 9.02 -4.11
CA LEU A 90 9.18 8.63 -4.55
C LEU A 90 9.55 9.24 -5.91
N LYS A 91 8.59 9.33 -6.83
CA LYS A 91 8.73 10.02 -8.11
C LYS A 91 8.90 11.53 -7.93
N ALA A 92 8.11 12.16 -7.05
CA ALA A 92 8.20 13.59 -6.78
C ALA A 92 9.57 13.99 -6.22
N ILE A 93 10.20 13.14 -5.41
CA ILE A 93 11.54 13.42 -4.86
C ILE A 93 12.71 12.98 -5.77
N GLY A 94 12.43 12.55 -7.01
CA GLY A 94 13.44 12.21 -8.01
C GLY A 94 14.21 10.91 -7.71
N THR A 95 13.64 10.03 -6.89
CA THR A 95 14.33 8.82 -6.40
C THR A 95 13.73 7.51 -6.92
N GLY A 96 13.15 7.54 -8.13
CA GLY A 96 12.44 6.41 -8.75
C GLY A 96 13.17 5.06 -8.73
N TRP A 97 12.46 4.00 -9.16
CA TRP A 97 12.92 2.60 -9.18
C TRP A 97 14.35 2.47 -9.73
N GLY A 98 15.35 2.33 -8.83
CA GLY A 98 16.76 2.15 -9.23
C GLY A 98 17.80 2.68 -8.24
N ARG A 99 17.50 3.69 -7.41
CA ARG A 99 18.50 4.26 -6.48
C ARG A 99 18.34 3.78 -5.03
N LYS A 100 18.67 2.50 -4.73
CA LYS A 100 18.93 1.97 -3.37
C LYS A 100 17.98 2.47 -2.24
N ILE A 101 16.66 2.45 -2.47
CA ILE A 101 15.61 2.79 -1.48
C ILE A 101 15.08 1.55 -0.73
N SER A 102 15.87 0.48 -0.69
CA SER A 102 15.38 -0.78 -0.10
C SER A 102 15.26 -0.81 1.44
N PRO A 103 15.38 0.31 2.19
CA PRO A 103 14.71 0.45 3.49
C PRO A 103 13.59 1.52 3.58
N ALA A 104 13.31 2.34 2.55
CA ALA A 104 12.49 3.54 2.74
C ALA A 104 10.97 3.37 2.58
N TRP A 105 10.47 2.19 2.22
CA TRP A 105 9.01 1.99 2.07
C TRP A 105 8.25 2.27 3.35
N LYS A 106 8.78 1.86 4.50
CA LYS A 106 8.20 2.16 5.83
C LYS A 106 8.60 3.52 6.36
N GLU A 107 9.60 4.16 5.77
CA GLU A 107 9.97 5.53 6.10
C GLU A 107 9.08 6.56 5.41
N ILE A 108 8.25 6.13 4.46
CA ILE A 108 7.21 6.95 3.83
C ILE A 108 5.88 6.36 4.27
N GLU A 109 5.23 7.01 5.22
CA GLU A 109 3.98 6.56 5.81
C GLU A 109 2.80 7.38 5.31
N VAL A 110 1.72 6.70 4.91
CA VAL A 110 0.48 7.33 4.49
C VAL A 110 -0.51 7.29 5.66
N GLU A 111 -0.50 8.36 6.44
CA GLU A 111 -1.44 8.56 7.54
C GLU A 111 -2.76 9.11 7.01
N LYS A 112 -3.88 8.53 7.45
CA LYS A 112 -5.22 9.04 7.15
C LYS A 112 -6.03 9.13 8.44
N PRO A 113 -6.05 10.29 9.12
CA PRO A 113 -6.92 10.47 10.27
C PRO A 113 -8.39 10.40 9.86
N SER A 114 -9.25 9.99 10.79
CA SER A 114 -10.71 9.96 10.55
C SER A 114 -11.20 11.36 10.19
N GLY A 115 -12.01 11.48 9.14
CA GLY A 115 -12.57 12.76 8.69
C GLY A 115 -11.58 13.79 8.12
N LYS A 116 -10.26 13.55 8.11
CA LYS A 116 -9.24 14.52 7.64
C LYS A 116 -8.53 14.04 6.37
N PRO A 117 -8.01 14.90 5.49
CA PRO A 117 -7.23 14.47 4.32
C PRO A 117 -6.01 13.60 4.68
N PRO A 118 -5.56 12.70 3.79
CA PRO A 118 -4.34 11.91 4.01
C PRO A 118 -3.09 12.80 4.03
N LYS A 119 -2.06 12.36 4.75
CA LYS A 119 -0.75 13.02 4.85
C LYS A 119 0.38 12.02 4.62
N ILE A 120 1.47 12.50 4.05
CA ILE A 120 2.74 11.75 4.01
C ILE A 120 3.54 12.13 5.26
N ILE A 121 3.90 11.13 6.06
CA ILE A 121 4.81 11.25 7.19
C ILE A 121 6.13 10.60 6.78
N LEU A 122 7.22 11.36 6.93
CA LEU A 122 8.56 10.88 6.57
C LEU A 122 9.35 10.58 7.83
N HIS A 123 10.03 9.44 7.82
CA HIS A 123 10.90 8.98 8.90
C HIS A 123 12.33 8.77 8.39
N GLY A 124 13.27 8.55 9.31
CA GLY A 124 14.59 8.01 9.00
C GLY A 124 15.34 8.69 7.84
N LYS A 125 15.79 7.90 6.87
CA LYS A 125 16.55 8.37 5.71
C LYS A 125 15.69 9.16 4.72
N ALA A 126 14.42 8.80 4.54
CA ALA A 126 13.49 9.53 3.67
C ALA A 126 13.34 11.00 4.08
N LEU A 127 13.18 11.27 5.39
CA LEU A 127 13.11 12.63 5.93
C LEU A 127 14.42 13.42 5.69
N LYS A 128 15.57 12.77 5.89
CA LYS A 128 16.89 13.39 5.63
C LYS A 128 17.07 13.74 4.15
N ILE A 129 16.63 12.87 3.24
CA ILE A 129 16.68 13.14 1.79
C ILE A 129 15.81 14.35 1.46
N TYR A 130 14.57 14.38 1.96
CA TYR A 130 13.65 15.49 1.74
C TYR A 130 14.23 16.85 2.19
N HIS A 131 14.85 16.90 3.38
CA HIS A 131 15.50 18.13 3.86
C HIS A 131 16.71 18.58 3.03
N ARG A 132 17.37 17.66 2.32
CA ARG A 132 18.50 17.98 1.43
C ARG A 132 18.07 18.56 0.09
N MET A 133 16.79 18.43 -0.28
CA MET A 133 16.23 19.00 -1.51
C MET A 133 16.02 20.54 -1.42
N LYS A 134 16.83 21.25 -0.62
CA LYS A 134 16.76 22.70 -0.40
C LYS A 134 16.86 23.50 -1.70
#